data_AF-A0A839T6V1-F1
#
_entry.id   AF-A0A839T6V1-F1
#
_cell.length_a   1.000
_cell.length_b   1.000
_cell.length_c   1.000
_cell.angle_alpha   90.00
_cell.angle_beta   90.00
_cell.angle_gamma   90.00
#
_symmetry.space_group_name_H-M   'P 1'
#
loop_
_entity.id
_entity.type
_entity.pdbx_description
1 polymer ?
#
loop_
_entity_poly.entity_id
_entity_poly.type
_entity_poly.pdbx_seq_one_letter_code
_entity_poly.pdbx_strand_id
1 'polypeptide(L)'
;MTTDVDHAATVKKISEQGWLQGHIVPGDALNPYIQEGLVDSLLGGKNPTYWILISHSCTVHARNYDDAPVVEWIACNFKRGKIFGKYLNANNPRRLQLPIEDRRYLELRIERRIWTPRLALIDLQRNQEATLDAEQLETLIFWLSHSYNRIAMPDRLVDRLRFQDEASGNYVGLGVQLDKFLDEHSLRLKSAWVSFNPKHEIDTPEEPYTLAFRFLVKNRHIRELEELNQLLQEAIKEAPALEPGLVLDDITVTPMYDFTMLDVEDFTHYNSSDWLSLGEEDTESEDDTNE
;
A
#
# COMPACT_ATOMS: atom_id res chain seq x y z
N MET A 1 -37.78 -4.43 16.99
CA MET A 1 -38.58 -5.27 16.08
C MET A 1 -37.60 -5.99 15.18
N THR A 2 -37.29 -7.25 15.47
CA THR A 2 -36.48 -8.11 14.60
C THR A 2 -37.37 -8.54 13.44
N THR A 3 -37.32 -7.80 12.33
CA THR A 3 -37.73 -8.35 11.04
C THR A 3 -36.92 -9.62 10.82
N ASP A 4 -37.60 -10.75 10.68
CA ASP A 4 -37.00 -12.01 10.28
C ASP A 4 -36.35 -11.77 8.91
N VAL A 5 -35.02 -11.66 8.87
CA VAL A 5 -34.30 -11.38 7.63
C VAL A 5 -34.28 -12.69 6.86
N ASP A 6 -34.95 -12.73 5.71
CA ASP A 6 -34.84 -13.88 4.80
C ASP A 6 -33.43 -13.90 4.20
N HIS A 7 -32.53 -14.64 4.85
CA HIS A 7 -31.14 -14.79 4.46
C HIS A 7 -30.99 -15.30 3.02
N ALA A 8 -31.89 -16.17 2.56
CA ALA A 8 -31.83 -16.73 1.21
C ALA A 8 -32.21 -15.68 0.16
N ALA A 9 -33.28 -14.92 0.41
CA ALA A 9 -33.66 -13.80 -0.46
C ALA A 9 -32.58 -12.71 -0.50
N THR A 10 -31.95 -12.41 0.64
CA THR A 10 -30.84 -11.45 0.72
C THR A 10 -29.65 -11.87 -0.14
N VAL A 11 -29.17 -13.12 0.00
CA VAL A 11 -28.05 -13.64 -0.80
C VAL A 11 -28.34 -13.52 -2.30
N LYS A 12 -29.56 -13.91 -2.70
CA LYS A 12 -29.99 -13.83 -4.10
C LYS A 12 -29.95 -12.39 -4.61
N LYS A 13 -30.48 -11.43 -3.85
CA LYS A 13 -30.53 -10.01 -4.26
C LYS A 13 -29.14 -9.40 -4.39
N ILE A 14 -28.22 -9.69 -3.46
CA ILE A 14 -26.81 -9.24 -3.54
C ILE A 14 -26.13 -9.81 -4.79
N SER A 15 -26.38 -11.09 -5.09
CA SER A 15 -25.83 -11.76 -6.27
C SER A 15 -26.33 -11.12 -7.56
N GLU A 16 -27.62 -10.82 -7.65
CA GLU A 16 -28.26 -10.17 -8.80
C GLU A 16 -27.76 -8.73 -9.02
N GLN A 17 -27.40 -8.02 -7.95
CA GLN A 17 -26.77 -6.70 -8.04
C GLN A 17 -25.32 -6.77 -8.54
N GLY A 18 -24.69 -7.94 -8.45
CA GLY A 18 -23.35 -8.20 -8.99
C GLY A 18 -22.25 -7.42 -8.28
N TRP A 19 -22.30 -7.31 -6.95
CA TRP A 19 -21.25 -6.66 -6.16
C TRP A 19 -19.90 -7.38 -6.26
N LEU A 20 -18.78 -6.66 -6.31
CA LEU A 20 -17.43 -7.21 -6.40
C LEU A 20 -16.48 -6.38 -5.54
N GLN A 21 -15.37 -6.98 -5.11
CA GLN A 21 -14.27 -6.27 -4.49
C GLN A 21 -13.81 -5.12 -5.40
N GLY A 22 -13.57 -3.95 -4.82
CA GLY A 22 -13.22 -2.73 -5.54
C GLY A 22 -14.40 -1.84 -5.93
N HIS A 23 -15.65 -2.30 -5.80
CA HIS A 23 -16.80 -1.43 -6.04
C HIS A 23 -16.87 -0.28 -5.04
N ILE A 24 -17.27 0.88 -5.55
CA ILE A 24 -17.24 2.14 -4.83
C ILE A 24 -18.67 2.60 -4.53
N VAL A 25 -18.90 3.21 -3.36
CA VAL A 25 -20.15 3.92 -3.00
C VAL A 25 -19.84 5.33 -2.51
N PRO A 26 -20.80 6.27 -2.57
CA PRO A 26 -20.65 7.60 -1.99
C PRO A 26 -20.32 7.57 -0.49
N GLY A 27 -19.59 8.58 -0.01
CA GLY A 27 -19.08 8.61 1.36
C GLY A 27 -20.13 8.62 2.48
N ASP A 28 -21.34 9.11 2.19
CA ASP A 28 -22.47 9.12 3.12
C ASP A 28 -23.34 7.87 3.05
N ALA A 29 -23.14 7.02 2.04
CA ALA A 29 -24.01 5.87 1.77
C ALA A 29 -24.02 4.83 2.90
N LEU A 30 -22.92 4.75 3.67
CA LEU A 30 -22.79 3.80 4.78
C LEU A 30 -23.30 4.33 6.12
N ASN A 31 -23.67 5.62 6.22
CA ASN A 31 -24.12 6.24 7.47
C ASN A 31 -25.25 5.48 8.19
N PRO A 32 -26.26 4.91 7.50
CA PRO A 32 -27.32 4.13 8.16
C PRO A 32 -26.85 2.80 8.76
N TYR A 33 -25.66 2.31 8.41
CA TYR A 33 -25.16 0.98 8.73
C TYR A 33 -23.95 0.98 9.67
N ILE A 34 -23.50 2.17 10.08
CA ILE A 34 -22.37 2.35 11.00
C ILE A 34 -22.85 2.91 12.34
N GLN A 35 -22.06 2.69 13.37
CA GLN A 35 -22.36 3.21 14.71
C GLN A 35 -22.26 4.74 14.74
N GLU A 36 -23.14 5.38 15.51
CA GLU A 36 -23.08 6.82 15.76
C GLU A 36 -21.72 7.19 16.38
N GLY A 37 -21.11 8.29 15.89
CA GLY A 37 -19.77 8.72 16.32
C GLY A 37 -18.59 7.97 15.69
N LEU A 38 -18.82 6.93 14.87
CA LEU A 38 -17.73 6.22 14.17
C LEU A 38 -16.98 7.17 13.20
N VAL A 39 -17.71 8.01 12.47
CA VAL A 39 -17.11 9.00 11.56
C VAL A 39 -16.26 10.02 12.33
N ASP A 40 -16.71 10.46 13.50
CA ASP A 40 -15.97 11.39 14.34
C ASP A 40 -14.66 10.78 14.83
N SER A 41 -14.73 9.58 15.40
CA SER A 41 -13.56 8.88 15.96
C SER A 41 -12.55 8.40 14.93
N LEU A 42 -13.00 7.86 13.79
CA LEU A 42 -12.13 7.24 12.80
C LEU A 42 -11.67 8.21 11.70
N LEU A 43 -12.53 9.16 11.33
CA LEU A 43 -12.33 10.04 10.17
C LEU A 43 -12.19 11.52 10.54
N GLY A 44 -12.26 11.87 11.83
CA GLY A 44 -12.17 13.25 12.30
C GLY A 44 -13.41 14.08 11.98
N GLY A 45 -14.58 13.44 11.92
CA GLY A 45 -15.89 14.11 11.84
C GLY A 45 -16.32 14.53 10.43
N LYS A 46 -15.61 14.06 9.40
CA LYS A 46 -16.00 14.24 8.00
C LYS A 46 -16.13 12.89 7.31
N ASN A 47 -17.24 12.70 6.60
CA ASN A 47 -17.38 11.55 5.72
C ASN A 47 -16.29 11.56 4.64
N PRO A 48 -15.83 10.38 4.20
CA PRO A 48 -14.88 10.32 3.11
C PRO A 48 -15.57 10.76 1.81
N THR A 49 -14.83 10.93 0.72
CA THR A 49 -15.47 11.12 -0.58
C THR A 49 -16.23 9.86 -1.00
N TYR A 50 -15.59 8.70 -0.79
CA TYR A 50 -16.10 7.40 -1.18
C TYR A 50 -15.75 6.31 -0.16
N TRP A 51 -16.48 5.21 -0.24
CA TRP A 51 -16.09 3.93 0.36
C TRP A 51 -15.82 2.90 -0.72
N ILE A 52 -14.77 2.11 -0.54
CA ILE A 52 -14.44 1.01 -1.46
C ILE A 52 -14.68 -0.32 -0.74
N LEU A 53 -15.43 -1.23 -1.36
CA LEU A 53 -15.67 -2.58 -0.87
C LEU A 53 -14.39 -3.40 -0.97
N ILE A 54 -13.82 -3.81 0.17
CA ILE A 54 -12.53 -4.52 0.20
C ILE A 54 -12.65 -5.99 0.60
N SER A 55 -13.82 -6.45 1.04
CA SER A 55 -14.07 -7.89 1.16
C SER A 55 -13.91 -8.60 -0.19
N HIS A 56 -13.31 -9.79 -0.16
CA HIS A 56 -13.21 -10.64 -1.34
C HIS A 56 -14.59 -10.92 -1.95
N SER A 57 -14.66 -10.97 -3.27
CA SER A 57 -15.92 -11.22 -3.99
C SER A 57 -16.58 -12.55 -3.56
N CYS A 58 -15.82 -13.57 -3.19
CA CYS A 58 -16.38 -14.83 -2.65
C CYS A 58 -17.07 -14.66 -1.29
N THR A 59 -16.57 -13.77 -0.42
CA THR A 59 -17.22 -13.40 0.86
C THR A 59 -18.53 -12.67 0.60
N VAL A 60 -18.53 -11.73 -0.34
CA VAL A 60 -19.71 -10.97 -0.76
C VAL A 60 -20.81 -11.91 -1.28
N HIS A 61 -20.44 -12.91 -2.08
CA HIS A 61 -21.36 -13.88 -2.70
C HIS A 61 -21.48 -15.20 -1.94
N ALA A 62 -21.08 -15.26 -0.66
CA ALA A 62 -21.18 -16.50 0.10
C ALA A 62 -22.64 -16.99 0.15
N ARG A 63 -22.84 -18.28 -0.18
CA ARG A 63 -24.16 -18.90 -0.38
C ARG A 63 -25.03 -18.85 0.86
N ASN A 64 -24.43 -19.06 2.02
CA ASN A 64 -25.07 -18.89 3.30
C ASN A 64 -24.74 -17.51 3.85
N TYR A 65 -25.74 -16.84 4.42
CA TYR A 65 -25.54 -15.52 5.02
C TYR A 65 -24.70 -15.56 6.28
N ASP A 66 -24.92 -16.58 7.09
CA ASP A 66 -24.28 -16.67 8.39
C ASP A 66 -22.79 -17.04 8.29
N ASP A 67 -22.33 -17.55 7.14
CA ASP A 67 -20.91 -17.82 6.88
C ASP A 67 -20.10 -16.52 6.68
N ALA A 68 -20.74 -15.46 6.20
CA ALA A 68 -20.13 -14.15 5.94
C ALA A 68 -21.15 -13.03 6.19
N PRO A 69 -21.49 -12.75 7.46
CA PRO A 69 -22.58 -11.83 7.81
C PRO A 69 -22.20 -10.35 7.67
N VAL A 70 -20.91 -10.06 7.50
CA VAL A 70 -20.35 -8.71 7.41
C VAL A 70 -19.49 -8.54 6.16
N VAL A 71 -19.38 -7.30 5.70
CA VAL A 71 -18.45 -6.89 4.65
C VAL A 71 -17.61 -5.71 5.12
N GLU A 72 -16.41 -5.61 4.58
CA GLU A 72 -15.39 -4.65 4.95
C GLU A 72 -15.25 -3.57 3.88
N TRP A 73 -15.13 -2.33 4.33
CA TRP A 73 -14.96 -1.15 3.50
C TRP A 73 -13.74 -0.37 3.95
N ILE A 74 -13.13 0.36 3.01
CA ILE A 74 -12.07 1.33 3.30
C ILE A 74 -12.49 2.72 2.84
N ALA A 75 -12.22 3.71 3.71
CA ALA A 75 -12.48 5.10 3.41
C ALA A 75 -11.52 5.59 2.33
N CYS A 76 -12.05 6.38 1.41
CA CYS A 76 -11.31 6.89 0.28
C CYS A 76 -11.63 8.36 0.04
N ASN A 77 -10.59 9.20 -0.04
CA ASN A 77 -10.73 10.61 -0.31
C ASN A 77 -10.22 10.94 -1.71
N PHE A 78 -11.05 11.63 -2.48
CA PHE A 78 -10.64 12.19 -3.75
C PHE A 78 -9.79 13.44 -3.52
N LYS A 79 -8.63 13.49 -4.15
CA LYS A 79 -7.70 14.62 -4.07
C LYS A 79 -7.24 15.04 -5.47
N ARG A 80 -6.83 16.31 -5.56
CA ARG A 80 -6.19 16.91 -6.73
C ARG A 80 -4.79 17.33 -6.36
N GLY A 81 -3.88 17.32 -7.33
CA GLY A 81 -2.54 17.88 -7.15
C GLY A 81 -1.43 16.86 -7.39
N LYS A 82 -0.30 17.07 -6.72
CA LYS A 82 0.88 16.22 -6.87
C LYS A 82 0.62 14.84 -6.26
N ILE A 83 0.96 13.81 -7.02
CA ILE A 83 1.04 12.42 -6.57
C ILE A 83 2.48 12.19 -6.08
N PHE A 84 2.62 11.49 -4.97
CA PHE A 84 3.93 11.19 -4.37
C PHE A 84 4.27 9.72 -4.62
N GLY A 85 5.47 9.46 -5.15
CA GLY A 85 5.91 8.12 -5.51
C GLY A 85 6.00 7.18 -4.33
N LYS A 86 6.36 7.70 -3.15
CA LYS A 86 6.32 6.97 -1.87
C LYS A 86 4.95 6.39 -1.52
N TYR A 87 3.85 6.95 -2.04
CA TYR A 87 2.49 6.44 -1.80
C TYR A 87 1.92 5.63 -2.98
N LEU A 88 2.69 5.41 -4.04
CA LEU A 88 2.29 4.60 -5.19
C LEU A 88 2.69 3.14 -5.04
N ASN A 89 2.05 2.26 -5.81
CA ASN A 89 2.37 0.84 -5.96
C ASN A 89 2.58 0.09 -4.62
N ALA A 90 1.83 0.45 -3.58
CA ALA A 90 1.97 -0.10 -2.23
C ALA A 90 3.33 0.13 -1.54
N ASN A 91 4.15 1.09 -2.01
CA ASN A 91 5.44 1.45 -1.40
C ASN A 91 5.32 1.93 0.05
N ASN A 92 4.17 2.51 0.41
CA ASN A 92 3.86 2.87 1.78
C ASN A 92 2.75 1.95 2.32
N PRO A 93 3.00 1.27 3.45
CA PRO A 93 2.04 0.31 4.00
C PRO A 93 0.80 0.95 4.63
N ARG A 94 0.89 2.20 5.06
CA ARG A 94 -0.14 2.91 5.82
C ARG A 94 -1.00 3.80 4.92
N ARG A 95 -0.42 4.34 3.85
CA ARG A 95 -1.08 5.27 2.91
C ARG A 95 -0.89 4.80 1.48
N LEU A 96 -1.97 4.80 0.71
CA LEU A 96 -1.95 4.47 -0.72
C LEU A 96 -2.59 5.60 -1.52
N GLN A 97 -1.94 5.97 -2.63
CA GLN A 97 -2.51 6.82 -3.67
C GLN A 97 -2.77 5.97 -4.92
N LEU A 98 -4.00 5.99 -5.41
CA LEU A 98 -4.39 5.39 -6.69
C LEU A 98 -4.61 6.52 -7.70
N PRO A 99 -3.70 6.71 -8.68
CA PRO A 99 -3.82 7.77 -9.68
C PRO A 99 -5.09 7.64 -10.50
N ILE A 100 -5.78 8.76 -10.72
CA ILE A 100 -6.87 8.92 -11.69
C ILE A 100 -6.38 9.93 -12.76
N GLU A 101 -7.10 10.04 -13.87
CA GLU A 101 -6.85 11.03 -14.93
C GLU A 101 -6.79 12.48 -14.40
N ASP A 102 -6.13 13.38 -15.14
CA ASP A 102 -6.03 14.82 -14.87
C ASP A 102 -5.43 15.23 -13.52
N ARG A 103 -4.36 14.56 -13.07
CA ARG A 103 -3.67 14.85 -11.78
C ARG A 103 -4.60 14.71 -10.57
N ARG A 104 -5.53 13.76 -10.66
CA ARG A 104 -6.43 13.38 -9.58
C ARG A 104 -5.95 12.06 -8.99
N TYR A 105 -6.28 11.79 -7.74
CA TYR A 105 -6.02 10.49 -7.15
C TYR A 105 -7.00 10.19 -6.02
N LEU A 106 -7.20 8.90 -5.80
CA LEU A 106 -7.85 8.38 -4.60
C LEU A 106 -6.78 8.17 -3.53
N GLU A 107 -6.98 8.75 -2.36
CA GLU A 107 -6.12 8.52 -1.20
C GLU A 107 -6.83 7.61 -0.19
N LEU A 108 -6.10 6.58 0.24
CA LEU A 108 -6.55 5.61 1.22
C LEU A 108 -5.56 5.56 2.37
N ARG A 109 -6.09 5.26 3.56
CA ARG A 109 -5.27 4.94 4.73
C ARG A 109 -5.73 3.63 5.36
N ILE A 110 -4.78 2.77 5.70
CA ILE A 110 -5.07 1.37 6.05
C ILE A 110 -5.88 1.24 7.35
N GLU A 111 -5.74 2.21 8.25
CA GLU A 111 -6.47 2.26 9.51
C GLU A 111 -7.94 2.69 9.33
N ARG A 112 -8.29 3.34 8.22
CA ARG A 112 -9.63 3.89 7.98
C ARG A 112 -10.57 2.85 7.36
N ARG A 113 -10.68 1.71 8.03
CA ARG A 113 -11.53 0.58 7.62
C ARG A 113 -12.71 0.41 8.56
N ILE A 114 -13.83 -0.03 8.01
CA ILE A 114 -15.05 -0.28 8.76
C ILE A 114 -15.70 -1.57 8.28
N TRP A 115 -16.56 -2.13 9.13
CA TRP A 115 -17.36 -3.30 8.81
C TRP A 115 -18.83 -2.91 8.89
N THR A 116 -19.60 -3.32 7.89
CA THR A 116 -21.06 -3.18 7.90
C THR A 116 -21.70 -4.56 7.81
N PRO A 117 -22.95 -4.72 8.27
CA PRO A 117 -23.74 -5.91 7.93
C PRO A 117 -23.77 -6.10 6.42
N ARG A 118 -23.62 -7.35 5.94
CA ARG A 118 -23.63 -7.66 4.51
C ARG A 118 -24.97 -7.29 3.86
N LEU A 119 -26.06 -7.33 4.62
CA LEU A 119 -27.38 -6.87 4.15
C LEU A 119 -27.38 -5.41 3.68
N ALA A 120 -26.44 -4.57 4.13
CA ALA A 120 -26.34 -3.17 3.69
C ALA A 120 -26.22 -3.06 2.16
N LEU A 121 -25.54 -4.02 1.52
CA LEU A 121 -25.36 -4.06 0.06
C LEU A 121 -26.67 -4.00 -0.74
N ILE A 122 -27.78 -4.46 -0.15
CA ILE A 122 -29.10 -4.49 -0.78
C ILE A 122 -29.59 -3.09 -1.16
N ASP A 123 -29.33 -2.11 -0.29
CA ASP A 123 -29.88 -0.77 -0.39
C ASP A 123 -28.87 0.22 -0.98
N LEU A 124 -27.59 -0.18 -1.02
CA LEU A 124 -26.52 0.64 -1.57
C LEU A 124 -26.60 0.72 -3.09
N GLN A 125 -26.22 1.88 -3.61
CA GLN A 125 -26.01 2.10 -5.02
C GLN A 125 -24.53 2.28 -5.29
N ARG A 126 -23.99 1.51 -6.23
CA ARG A 126 -22.64 1.70 -6.73
C ARG A 126 -22.50 3.09 -7.32
N ASN A 127 -21.37 3.72 -7.04
CA ASN A 127 -20.97 4.92 -7.72
C ASN A 127 -20.78 4.62 -9.22
N GLN A 128 -21.33 5.46 -10.08
CA GLN A 128 -21.18 5.36 -11.54
C GLN A 128 -20.02 6.22 -12.07
N GLU A 129 -19.59 7.22 -11.29
CA GLU A 129 -18.59 8.20 -11.72
C GLU A 129 -17.17 7.76 -11.38
N ALA A 130 -16.99 6.99 -10.29
CA ALA A 130 -15.70 6.47 -9.88
C ALA A 130 -15.72 4.95 -9.88
N THR A 131 -14.79 4.36 -10.63
CA THR A 131 -14.51 2.92 -10.65
C THR A 131 -13.01 2.71 -10.60
N LEU A 132 -12.58 1.57 -10.07
CA LEU A 132 -11.18 1.15 -10.16
C LEU A 132 -10.98 0.39 -11.46
N ASP A 133 -9.92 0.73 -12.20
CA ASP A 133 -9.44 -0.11 -13.27
C ASP A 133 -8.74 -1.38 -12.71
N ALA A 134 -8.35 -2.29 -13.60
CA ALA A 134 -7.73 -3.55 -13.21
C ALA A 134 -6.37 -3.38 -12.50
N GLU A 135 -5.55 -2.40 -12.92
CA GLU A 135 -4.23 -2.15 -12.32
C GLU A 135 -4.38 -1.53 -10.92
N GLN A 136 -5.34 -0.62 -10.75
CA GLN A 136 -5.68 -0.01 -9.47
C GLN A 136 -6.26 -1.03 -8.50
N LEU A 137 -7.17 -1.90 -8.96
CA LEU A 137 -7.75 -2.95 -8.13
C LEU A 137 -6.67 -3.96 -7.70
N GLU A 138 -5.79 -4.38 -8.61
CA GLU A 138 -4.66 -5.23 -8.28
C GLU A 138 -3.75 -4.58 -7.24
N THR A 139 -3.43 -3.30 -7.41
CA THR A 139 -2.60 -2.53 -6.47
C THR A 139 -3.27 -2.41 -5.10
N LEU A 140 -4.58 -2.17 -5.05
CA LEU A 140 -5.35 -2.12 -3.81
C LEU A 140 -5.32 -3.47 -3.08
N ILE A 141 -5.61 -4.57 -3.78
CA ILE A 141 -5.60 -5.92 -3.20
C ILE A 141 -4.21 -6.27 -2.70
N PHE A 142 -3.18 -5.99 -3.49
CA PHE A 142 -1.80 -6.19 -3.12
C PHE A 142 -1.49 -5.40 -1.84
N TRP A 143 -1.76 -4.09 -1.82
CA TRP A 143 -1.52 -3.24 -0.64
C TRP A 143 -2.26 -3.71 0.62
N LEU A 144 -3.53 -4.14 0.50
CA LEU A 144 -4.29 -4.70 1.60
C LEU A 144 -3.63 -5.96 2.17
N SER A 145 -3.19 -6.89 1.31
CA SER A 145 -2.49 -8.10 1.75
C SER A 145 -1.14 -7.78 2.42
N HIS A 146 -0.42 -6.78 1.91
CA HIS A 146 0.86 -6.35 2.45
C HIS A 146 0.72 -5.70 3.82
N SER A 147 -0.48 -5.22 4.19
CA SER A 147 -0.69 -4.75 5.56
C SER A 147 -0.53 -5.84 6.63
N TYR A 148 -0.69 -7.12 6.27
CA TYR A 148 -0.63 -8.26 7.17
C TYR A 148 0.70 -9.02 7.10
N ASN A 149 1.35 -9.02 5.94
CA ASN A 149 2.60 -9.77 5.71
C ASN A 149 3.85 -8.90 5.87
N ARG A 150 3.77 -7.85 6.69
CA ARG A 150 4.91 -6.97 6.92
C ARG A 150 5.94 -7.68 7.76
N ILE A 151 7.12 -7.88 7.20
CA ILE A 151 8.31 -8.27 7.95
C ILE A 151 9.03 -6.97 8.34
N ALA A 152 9.23 -6.78 9.64
CA ALA A 152 10.08 -5.72 10.14
C ALA A 152 11.55 -6.11 9.90
N MET A 153 12.33 -5.22 9.30
CA MET A 153 13.78 -5.40 9.22
C MET A 153 14.40 -5.19 10.61
N PRO A 154 15.48 -5.92 10.96
CA PRO A 154 16.22 -5.69 12.19
C PRO A 154 16.65 -4.24 12.32
N ASP A 155 16.57 -3.67 13.52
CA ASP A 155 16.83 -2.25 13.76
C ASP A 155 18.28 -1.91 13.37
N ARG A 156 19.24 -2.80 13.65
CA ARG A 156 20.64 -2.56 13.25
C ARG A 156 20.85 -2.61 11.75
N LEU A 157 20.06 -3.40 11.03
CA LEU A 157 20.10 -3.39 9.57
C LEU A 157 19.62 -2.03 9.04
N VAL A 158 18.53 -1.52 9.63
CA VAL A 158 17.98 -0.21 9.28
C VAL A 158 18.98 0.91 9.57
N ASP A 159 19.58 0.93 10.76
CA ASP A 159 20.58 1.92 11.15
C ASP A 159 21.77 1.94 10.17
N ARG A 160 22.20 0.77 9.68
CA ARG A 160 23.28 0.66 8.70
C ARG A 160 22.86 1.13 7.30
N LEU A 161 21.61 0.90 6.92
CA LEU A 161 21.06 1.36 5.64
C LEU A 161 20.81 2.87 5.63
N ARG A 162 20.45 3.44 6.78
CA ARG A 162 20.07 4.84 6.93
C ARG A 162 20.49 5.36 8.31
N PHE A 163 21.46 6.27 8.31
CA PHE A 163 22.01 6.88 9.53
C PHE A 163 22.00 8.40 9.41
N GLN A 164 22.06 9.10 10.55
CA GLN A 164 22.14 10.56 10.55
C GLN A 164 23.57 11.02 10.29
N ASP A 165 23.74 11.92 9.33
CA ASP A 165 24.99 12.64 9.12
C ASP A 165 25.21 13.66 10.26
N GLU A 166 26.30 13.54 11.00
CA GLU A 166 26.57 14.36 12.19
C GLU A 166 26.67 15.86 11.89
N ALA A 167 27.08 16.22 10.66
CA ALA A 167 27.27 17.62 10.28
C ALA A 167 25.97 18.33 9.89
N SER A 168 25.07 17.64 9.18
CA SER A 168 23.82 18.21 8.68
C SER A 168 22.58 17.81 9.48
N GLY A 169 22.67 16.76 10.30
CA GLY A 169 21.54 16.16 11.01
C GLY A 169 20.56 15.43 10.07
N ASN A 170 20.84 15.36 8.78
CA ASN A 170 19.99 14.68 7.81
C ASN A 170 20.30 13.19 7.76
N TYR A 171 19.29 12.39 7.45
CA TYR A 171 19.52 10.98 7.16
C TYR A 171 20.21 10.80 5.80
N VAL A 172 21.25 9.97 5.78
CA VAL A 172 22.03 9.56 4.60
C VAL A 172 22.20 8.04 4.60
N GLY A 173 22.85 7.49 3.57
CA GLY A 173 23.12 6.06 3.45
C GLY A 173 22.46 5.42 2.22
N LEU A 174 22.67 4.12 2.03
CA LEU A 174 22.14 3.39 0.88
C LEU A 174 20.61 3.40 0.84
N GLY A 175 19.95 3.15 1.97
CA GLY A 175 18.49 3.15 2.08
C GLY A 175 17.87 4.47 1.65
N VAL A 176 18.51 5.60 1.97
CA VAL A 176 18.05 6.94 1.53
C VAL A 176 18.11 7.10 0.01
N GLN A 177 19.17 6.60 -0.63
CA GLN A 177 19.28 6.66 -2.09
C GLN A 177 18.30 5.73 -2.79
N LEU A 178 18.07 4.53 -2.23
CA LEU A 178 17.07 3.59 -2.75
C LEU A 178 15.64 4.16 -2.59
N ASP A 179 15.33 4.79 -1.46
CA ASP A 179 14.03 5.44 -1.24
C ASP A 179 13.81 6.61 -2.22
N LYS A 180 14.85 7.41 -2.47
CA LYS A 180 14.81 8.48 -3.47
C LYS A 180 14.58 7.94 -4.88
N PHE A 181 15.34 6.92 -5.29
CA PHE A 181 15.17 6.25 -6.58
C PHE A 181 13.73 5.72 -6.75
N LEU A 182 13.19 5.10 -5.69
CA LEU A 182 11.81 4.60 -5.68
C LEU A 182 10.77 5.71 -5.84
N ASP A 183 10.92 6.82 -5.12
CA ASP A 183 10.00 7.94 -5.21
C ASP A 183 10.00 8.54 -6.62
N GLU A 184 11.19 8.83 -7.15
CA GLU A 184 11.40 9.46 -8.45
C GLU A 184 10.94 8.59 -9.63
N HIS A 185 10.97 7.26 -9.50
CA HIS A 185 10.69 6.33 -10.60
C HIS A 185 9.49 5.41 -10.36
N SER A 186 8.73 5.66 -9.29
CA SER A 186 7.50 4.96 -8.92
C SER A 186 6.49 4.77 -10.06
N LEU A 187 6.34 5.73 -10.98
CA LEU A 187 5.43 5.56 -12.12
C LEU A 187 5.87 4.43 -13.08
N ARG A 188 7.18 4.21 -13.19
CA ARG A 188 7.80 3.19 -14.05
C ARG A 188 7.93 1.82 -13.37
N LEU A 189 8.09 1.83 -12.05
CA LEU A 189 8.23 0.63 -11.22
C LEU A 189 6.87 0.08 -10.78
N LYS A 190 6.80 -1.23 -10.58
CA LYS A 190 5.64 -1.97 -10.07
C LYS A 190 5.76 -2.27 -8.58
N SER A 191 6.95 -2.57 -8.07
CA SER A 191 7.18 -2.84 -6.64
C SER A 191 8.67 -2.91 -6.34
N ALA A 192 9.00 -2.89 -5.06
CA ALA A 192 10.35 -2.99 -4.53
C ALA A 192 10.44 -4.18 -3.58
N TRP A 193 11.52 -4.94 -3.67
CA TRP A 193 11.71 -6.17 -2.89
C TRP A 193 13.11 -6.19 -2.31
N VAL A 194 13.22 -6.66 -1.06
CA VAL A 194 14.48 -6.77 -0.35
C VAL A 194 14.64 -8.19 0.20
N SER A 195 15.83 -8.76 -0.01
CA SER A 195 16.28 -9.94 0.73
C SER A 195 17.44 -9.52 1.61
N PHE A 196 17.48 -10.11 2.79
CA PHE A 196 18.52 -9.86 3.77
C PHE A 196 18.78 -11.10 4.61
N ASN A 197 20.03 -11.32 5.00
CA ASN A 197 20.43 -12.40 5.89
C ASN A 197 21.56 -11.92 6.81
N PRO A 198 21.52 -12.22 8.12
CA PRO A 198 20.47 -12.94 8.84
C PRO A 198 19.15 -12.20 8.95
N LYS A 199 18.05 -12.94 9.17
CA LYS A 199 16.69 -12.39 9.38
C LYS A 199 16.44 -11.90 10.83
N HIS A 200 17.43 -11.99 11.70
CA HIS A 200 17.36 -11.63 13.12
C HIS A 200 18.34 -10.51 13.45
N GLU A 201 18.17 -9.91 14.63
CA GLU A 201 19.02 -8.82 15.12
C GLU A 201 20.46 -9.28 15.35
N ILE A 202 21.41 -8.48 14.86
CA ILE A 202 22.84 -8.67 15.07
C ILE A 202 23.30 -7.67 16.14
N ASP A 203 23.81 -8.19 17.26
CA ASP A 203 24.36 -7.34 18.32
C ASP A 203 25.75 -6.77 17.99
N THR A 204 26.51 -7.46 17.12
CA THR A 204 27.91 -7.17 16.83
C THR A 204 28.07 -6.38 15.52
N PRO A 205 28.62 -5.15 15.55
CA PRO A 205 28.76 -4.32 14.34
C PRO A 205 29.51 -4.97 13.17
N GLU A 206 30.48 -5.85 13.46
CA GLU A 206 31.33 -6.48 12.45
C GLU A 206 30.66 -7.67 11.74
N GLU A 207 29.59 -8.23 12.32
CA GLU A 207 28.87 -9.34 11.70
C GLU A 207 28.02 -8.82 10.53
N PRO A 208 28.13 -9.43 9.34
CA PRO A 208 27.56 -8.86 8.13
C PRO A 208 26.07 -9.17 7.98
N TYR A 209 25.30 -8.17 7.58
CA TYR A 209 24.07 -8.38 6.83
C TYR A 209 24.40 -8.47 5.35
N THR A 210 24.02 -9.57 4.70
CA THR A 210 24.00 -9.68 3.24
C THR A 210 22.67 -9.17 2.73
N LEU A 211 22.68 -8.30 1.73
CA LEU A 211 21.50 -7.61 1.21
C LEU A 211 21.39 -7.74 -0.31
N ALA A 212 20.17 -8.00 -0.78
CA ALA A 212 19.82 -7.91 -2.18
C ALA A 212 18.53 -7.10 -2.36
N PHE A 213 18.45 -6.35 -3.45
CA PHE A 213 17.29 -5.53 -3.79
C PHE A 213 16.85 -5.80 -5.22
N ARG A 214 15.54 -5.96 -5.41
CA ARG A 214 14.94 -6.09 -6.73
C ARG A 214 13.82 -5.09 -6.91
N PHE A 215 13.99 -4.24 -7.92
CA PHE A 215 13.01 -3.25 -8.32
C PHE A 215 12.29 -3.77 -9.57
N LEU A 216 11.00 -4.09 -9.45
CA LEU A 216 10.28 -4.68 -10.56
C LEU A 216 9.79 -3.58 -11.51
N VAL A 217 10.17 -3.62 -12.79
CA VAL A 217 9.68 -2.65 -13.79
C VAL A 217 8.32 -3.07 -14.34
N LYS A 218 7.42 -2.11 -14.54
CA LYS A 218 6.14 -2.38 -15.21
C LYS A 218 6.38 -2.81 -16.65
N ASN A 219 5.60 -3.78 -17.14
CA ASN A 219 5.73 -4.29 -18.51
C ASN A 219 5.71 -3.20 -19.59
N ARG A 220 4.93 -2.12 -19.41
CA ARG A 220 4.89 -0.98 -20.35
C ARG A 220 6.21 -0.20 -20.44
N HIS A 221 7.07 -0.27 -19.42
CA HIS A 221 8.36 0.42 -19.33
C HIS A 221 9.55 -0.54 -19.49
N ILE A 222 9.32 -1.78 -19.94
CA ILE A 222 10.39 -2.78 -20.08
C ILE A 222 11.55 -2.33 -20.99
N ARG A 223 11.26 -1.47 -21.97
CA ARG A 223 12.28 -0.92 -22.88
C ARG A 223 13.23 0.06 -22.19
N GLU A 224 12.84 0.58 -21.04
CA GLU A 224 13.62 1.50 -20.20
C GLU A 224 14.43 0.73 -19.14
N LEU A 225 14.43 -0.61 -19.15
CA LEU A 225 15.08 -1.43 -18.13
C LEU A 225 16.57 -1.11 -17.96
N GLU A 226 17.31 -0.93 -19.06
CA GLU A 226 18.74 -0.64 -19.01
C GLU A 226 19.01 0.75 -18.44
N GLU A 227 18.22 1.75 -18.84
CA GLU A 227 18.27 3.11 -18.29
C GLU A 227 17.96 3.11 -16.78
N LEU A 228 16.88 2.44 -16.36
CA LEU A 228 16.49 2.33 -14.96
C LEU A 228 17.58 1.64 -14.12
N ASN A 229 18.22 0.60 -14.66
CA ASN A 229 19.37 -0.03 -14.01
C ASN A 229 20.55 0.94 -13.90
N GLN A 230 20.87 1.70 -14.95
CA GLN A 230 21.94 2.70 -14.88
C GLN A 230 21.67 3.75 -13.81
N LEU A 231 20.46 4.31 -13.78
CA LEU A 231 20.02 5.27 -12.76
C LEU A 231 20.10 4.69 -11.34
N LEU A 232 19.72 3.42 -11.17
CA LEU A 232 19.86 2.73 -9.89
C LEU A 232 21.32 2.61 -9.47
N GLN A 233 22.21 2.20 -10.38
CA GLN A 233 23.63 2.09 -10.09
C GLN A 233 24.29 3.45 -9.81
N GLU A 234 23.81 4.52 -10.42
CA GLU A 234 24.22 5.89 -10.10
C GLU A 234 23.79 6.27 -8.67
N ALA A 235 22.54 6.02 -8.30
CA ALA A 235 22.04 6.27 -6.94
C ALA A 235 22.84 5.49 -5.88
N ILE A 236 23.20 4.24 -6.15
CA ILE A 236 24.03 3.42 -5.24
C ILE A 236 25.44 4.01 -5.10
N LYS A 237 26.03 4.52 -6.18
CA LYS A 237 27.36 5.16 -6.14
C LYS A 237 27.35 6.51 -5.43
N GLU A 238 26.22 7.22 -5.46
CA GLU A 238 26.01 8.47 -4.72
C GLU A 238 25.79 8.25 -3.22
N ALA A 239 25.53 7.01 -2.79
CA ALA A 239 25.45 6.70 -1.37
C ALA A 239 26.81 6.98 -0.70
N PRO A 240 26.80 7.57 0.51
CA PRO A 240 28.01 7.62 1.34
C PRO A 240 28.64 6.23 1.50
N ALA A 241 29.91 6.19 1.91
CA ALA A 241 30.58 4.91 2.18
C ALA A 241 29.69 4.00 3.03
N LEU A 242 29.50 2.76 2.57
CA LEU A 242 28.64 1.80 3.24
C LEU A 242 29.10 1.60 4.69
N GLU A 243 28.14 1.58 5.61
CA GLU A 243 28.43 1.25 7.00
C GLU A 243 29.08 -0.14 7.10
N PRO A 244 30.05 -0.32 8.01
CA PRO A 244 30.65 -1.63 8.26
C PRO A 244 29.60 -2.72 8.48
N GLY A 245 29.87 -3.92 7.95
CA GLY A 245 28.96 -5.05 8.09
C GLY A 245 27.74 -5.00 7.16
N LEU A 246 27.72 -4.17 6.11
CA LEU A 246 26.82 -4.34 4.97
C LEU A 246 27.56 -4.99 3.80
N VAL A 247 27.07 -6.14 3.37
CA VAL A 247 27.54 -6.85 2.18
C VAL A 247 26.43 -6.81 1.14
N LEU A 248 26.67 -6.14 0.03
CA LEU A 248 25.71 -6.08 -1.07
C LEU A 248 25.92 -7.29 -1.98
N ASP A 249 24.84 -8.02 -2.23
CA ASP A 249 24.76 -9.08 -3.23
C ASP A 249 24.27 -8.46 -4.56
N ASP A 250 23.04 -8.73 -4.98
CA ASP A 250 22.46 -8.16 -6.20
C ASP A 250 21.48 -7.02 -5.91
N ILE A 251 21.72 -5.85 -6.50
CA ILE A 251 20.79 -4.70 -6.47
C ILE A 251 20.47 -4.28 -7.90
N THR A 252 19.28 -4.66 -8.37
CA THR A 252 18.93 -4.54 -9.80
C THR A 252 17.48 -4.16 -10.03
N VAL A 253 17.23 -3.54 -11.18
CA VAL A 253 15.90 -3.43 -11.77
C VAL A 253 15.66 -4.67 -12.63
N THR A 254 14.57 -5.37 -12.37
CA THR A 254 14.25 -6.67 -12.97
C THR A 254 12.86 -6.63 -13.63
N PRO A 255 12.65 -7.28 -14.79
CA PRO A 255 11.32 -7.47 -15.36
C PRO A 255 10.39 -8.27 -14.45
N MET A 256 9.10 -7.97 -14.46
CA MET A 256 8.13 -8.73 -13.65
C MET A 256 8.13 -10.24 -13.94
N TYR A 257 8.29 -10.64 -15.20
CA TYR A 257 8.25 -12.05 -15.59
C TYR A 257 9.52 -12.83 -15.18
N ASP A 258 10.59 -12.13 -14.79
CA ASP A 258 11.82 -12.73 -14.26
C ASP A 258 11.80 -12.84 -12.73
N PHE A 259 10.81 -12.25 -12.06
CA PHE A 259 10.58 -12.41 -10.62
C PHE A 259 9.64 -13.59 -10.38
N THR A 260 10.19 -14.67 -9.84
CA THR A 260 9.53 -15.98 -9.73
C THR A 260 8.98 -16.24 -8.33
N MET A 261 8.21 -17.33 -8.19
CA MET A 261 7.73 -17.77 -6.87
C MET A 261 8.87 -18.12 -5.90
N LEU A 262 10.03 -18.56 -6.40
CA LEU A 262 11.19 -18.81 -5.55
C LEU A 262 11.73 -17.50 -4.96
N ASP A 263 11.72 -16.43 -5.75
CA ASP A 263 12.15 -15.12 -5.27
C ASP A 263 11.19 -14.58 -4.20
N VAL A 264 9.89 -14.87 -4.30
CA VAL A 264 8.90 -14.52 -3.27
C VAL A 264 9.15 -15.22 -1.93
N GLU A 265 9.81 -16.39 -1.92
CA GLU A 265 10.16 -17.08 -0.66
C GLU A 265 11.32 -16.40 0.08
N ASP A 266 12.26 -15.81 -0.66
CA ASP A 266 13.48 -15.21 -0.09
C ASP A 266 13.36 -13.69 0.13
N PHE A 267 12.63 -13.01 -0.75
CA PHE A 267 12.45 -11.56 -0.74
C PHE A 267 11.14 -11.18 -0.05
N THR A 268 11.21 -10.12 0.76
CA THR A 268 10.03 -9.43 1.29
C THR A 268 9.81 -8.12 0.53
N HIS A 269 8.55 -7.68 0.43
CA HIS A 269 8.27 -6.36 -0.11
C HIS A 269 8.96 -5.30 0.73
N TYR A 270 9.61 -4.37 0.05
CA TYR A 270 10.31 -3.25 0.66
C TYR A 270 9.39 -2.04 0.77
N ASN A 271 9.35 -1.44 1.95
CA ASN A 271 8.54 -0.28 2.25
C ASN A 271 9.44 0.83 2.82
N SER A 272 9.45 2.00 2.18
CA SER A 272 10.31 3.13 2.57
C SER A 272 9.97 3.73 3.95
N SER A 273 8.86 3.31 4.57
CA SER A 273 8.31 3.93 5.79
C SER A 273 8.03 2.94 6.92
N ASP A 274 8.46 1.67 6.82
CA ASP A 274 8.15 0.64 7.83
C ASP A 274 9.40 -0.11 8.29
N TRP A 275 10.46 0.65 8.43
CA TRP A 275 11.76 0.19 8.90
C TRP A 275 11.80 0.00 10.42
N LEU A 276 10.91 0.64 11.18
CA LEU A 276 10.88 0.61 12.65
C LEU A 276 9.44 0.65 13.19
N SER A 277 9.26 0.08 14.38
CA SER A 277 8.04 0.13 15.22
C SER A 277 7.67 1.53 15.75
N LEU A 278 8.46 2.56 15.43
CA LEU A 278 8.20 3.96 15.77
C LEU A 278 8.18 4.77 14.48
N GLY A 279 7.05 4.72 13.77
CA GLY A 279 6.78 5.64 12.69
C GLY A 279 6.59 7.03 13.28
N GLU A 280 7.55 7.93 13.09
CA GLU A 280 7.26 9.36 13.13
C GLU A 280 6.21 9.61 12.04
N GLU A 281 5.05 10.14 12.42
CA GLU A 281 4.02 10.49 11.45
C GLU A 281 4.59 11.55 10.51
N ASP A 282 4.53 11.30 9.20
CA ASP A 282 4.76 12.32 8.16
C ASP A 282 3.74 13.45 8.39
N THR A 283 4.10 14.46 9.18
CA THR A 283 3.35 15.71 9.27
C THR A 283 3.57 16.48 7.97
N GLU A 284 2.85 16.11 6.92
CA GLU A 284 2.67 16.98 5.76
C GLU A 284 1.74 18.12 6.20
N SER A 285 2.29 19.34 6.22
CA SER A 285 1.55 20.59 6.39
C SER A 285 0.39 20.68 5.39
N GLU A 286 -0.81 21.01 5.87
CA GLU A 286 -2.03 21.25 5.08
C GLU A 286 -1.95 22.47 4.12
N ASP A 287 -0.76 22.93 3.77
CA ASP A 287 -0.55 24.05 2.86
C ASP A 287 -0.36 23.55 1.43
N ASP A 288 -1.47 23.10 0.83
CA ASP A 288 -1.71 23.24 -0.62
C ASP A 288 -3.23 23.15 -0.91
N THR A 289 -4.05 23.69 -0.01
CA THR A 289 -5.34 24.27 -0.39
C THR A 289 -5.11 25.74 -0.73
N ASN A 290 -4.85 26.03 -2.00
CA ASN A 290 -5.49 27.16 -2.68
C ASN A 290 -5.31 27.05 -4.21
N GLU A 291 -6.47 27.10 -4.88
CA GLU A 291 -6.78 27.19 -6.32
C GLU A 291 -6.93 25.90 -7.13
#